data_AF-A0A4Y2QBS3-F1
#
_entry.id   AF-A0A4Y2QBS3-F1
#
_cell.length_a   1.000
_cell.length_b   1.000
_cell.length_c   1.000
_cell.angle_alpha   90.00
_cell.angle_beta   90.00
_cell.angle_gamma   90.00
#
_symmetry.space_group_name_H-M   'P 1'
#
loop_
_entity.id
_entity.type
_entity.pdbx_description
1 polymer ?
#
loop_
_entity_poly.entity_id
_entity_poly.type
_entity_poly.pdbx_seq_one_letter_code
_entity_poly.pdbx_strand_id
1 'polypeptide(L)'
;MQTSTSEKFFKSGKSTKELVLRLGQSEYEDINVLISNADPNYRFPQLNPFTLQSFIKAKINRHNSIQNMTFTRQGKIIFTTQDPVCAAQLLTLEKVVNTPVSTNIIWENITSRFLLYDIPTTVSLSKSVTNQRIQSFIDRPRQCTKCYSFMHPSRVCEKTPVCHSCGTIHSGICQVPQKCVNCQGDHSTTSKGCPLYIKEQNIMELKCRNHLTTAEARRIYNQSAKVNYASAVKAHAPINDIEGQINGK
;
A
#
# COMPACT_ATOMS: atom_id res chain seq x y z
N MET A 1 -33.79 11.69 0.23
CA MET A 1 -32.63 11.89 1.13
C MET A 1 -32.10 10.52 1.50
N GLN A 2 -31.05 10.05 0.83
CA GLN A 2 -30.43 8.75 1.15
C GLN A 2 -29.29 9.01 2.14
N THR A 3 -29.48 8.57 3.37
CA THR A 3 -28.44 8.50 4.40
C THR A 3 -27.39 7.50 3.94
N SER A 4 -26.16 7.98 3.77
CA SER A 4 -24.99 7.14 3.45
C SER A 4 -24.81 6.09 4.54
N THR A 5 -24.84 4.82 4.14
CA THR A 5 -24.41 3.71 4.97
C THR A 5 -22.95 3.95 5.36
N SER A 6 -22.70 4.25 6.63
CA SER A 6 -21.35 4.37 7.17
C SER A 6 -20.60 3.08 6.88
N GLU A 7 -19.53 3.17 6.09
CA GLU A 7 -18.58 2.10 5.88
C GLU A 7 -18.10 1.63 7.27
N LYS A 8 -18.55 0.44 7.68
CA LYS A 8 -18.14 -0.21 8.92
C LYS A 8 -16.71 -0.72 8.75
N PHE A 9 -15.75 0.19 8.73
CA PHE A 9 -14.34 -0.18 8.87
C PHE A 9 -14.12 -0.68 10.30
N PHE A 10 -13.56 -1.88 10.44
CA PHE A 10 -13.05 -2.35 11.72
C PHE A 10 -11.90 -1.45 12.13
N LYS A 11 -12.16 -0.53 13.08
CA LYS A 11 -11.12 0.27 13.73
C LYS A 11 -10.60 -0.53 14.92
N SER A 12 -9.28 -0.62 15.05
CA SER A 12 -8.67 -1.14 16.28
C SER A 12 -9.19 -0.36 17.48
N GLY A 13 -9.52 -1.05 18.58
CA GLY A 13 -9.86 -0.42 19.85
C GLY A 13 -8.66 0.24 20.55
N LYS A 14 -7.45 0.06 20.00
CA LYS A 14 -6.22 0.65 20.53
C LYS A 14 -6.02 2.07 20.01
N SER A 15 -5.39 2.89 20.85
CA SER A 15 -5.05 4.26 20.46
C SER A 15 -4.01 4.28 19.33
N THR A 16 -4.02 5.32 18.51
CA THR A 16 -3.03 5.54 17.44
C THR A 16 -1.58 5.46 17.97
N LYS A 17 -1.34 5.96 19.18
CA LYS A 17 -0.06 5.85 19.88
C LYS A 17 0.35 4.39 20.14
N GLU A 18 -0.58 3.58 20.64
CA GLU A 18 -0.31 2.16 20.93
C GLU A 18 -0.04 1.37 19.65
N LEU A 19 -0.78 1.67 18.57
CA LEU A 19 -0.53 1.07 17.26
C LEU A 19 0.88 1.39 16.75
N VAL A 20 1.34 2.63 16.90
CA VAL A 20 2.69 3.04 16.51
C VAL A 20 3.78 2.36 17.32
N LEU A 21 3.64 2.31 18.64
CA LEU A 21 4.66 1.68 19.49
C LEU A 21 4.85 0.20 19.16
N ARG A 22 3.80 -0.48 18.66
CA ARG A 22 3.89 -1.87 18.18
C ARG A 22 4.62 -2.02 16.85
N LEU A 23 4.70 -0.97 16.02
CA LEU A 23 5.45 -1.01 14.76
C LEU A 23 6.93 -1.33 14.98
N GLY A 24 7.51 -0.90 16.11
CA GLY A 24 8.93 -1.12 16.45
C GLY A 24 9.39 -2.58 16.56
N GLN A 25 8.46 -3.53 16.48
CA GLN A 25 8.75 -4.97 16.46
C GLN A 25 8.82 -5.53 15.04
N SER A 26 8.79 -4.70 14.00
CA SER A 26 8.70 -5.11 12.60
C SER A 26 9.43 -4.16 11.64
N GLU A 27 9.71 -4.62 10.43
CA GLU A 27 10.33 -3.82 9.37
C GLU A 27 9.28 -2.90 8.73
N TYR A 28 9.43 -1.58 8.89
CA TYR A 28 8.69 -0.55 8.17
C TYR A 28 9.68 0.49 7.63
N GLU A 29 9.35 1.11 6.49
CA GLU A 29 10.25 2.09 5.86
C GLU A 29 10.27 3.39 6.65
N ASP A 30 9.15 4.10 6.79
CA ASP A 30 9.07 5.37 7.50
C ASP A 30 7.69 5.59 8.13
N ILE A 31 7.65 6.20 9.32
CA ILE A 31 6.42 6.68 9.97
C ILE A 31 6.27 8.18 9.70
N ASN A 32 5.18 8.53 9.01
CA ASN A 32 4.83 9.91 8.70
C ASN A 32 3.76 10.42 9.66
N VAL A 33 4.16 11.31 10.57
CA VAL A 33 3.25 11.97 11.51
C VAL A 33 2.84 13.33 10.94
N LEU A 34 1.53 13.49 10.72
CA LEU A 34 0.90 14.71 10.27
C LEU A 34 0.44 15.54 11.46
N ILE A 35 0.86 16.80 11.51
CA ILE A 35 0.40 17.79 12.47
C ILE A 35 -0.34 18.90 11.73
N SER A 36 -1.60 19.12 12.09
CA SER A 36 -2.47 20.17 11.58
C SER A 36 -2.96 21.07 12.71
N ASN A 37 -3.55 22.21 12.38
CA ASN A 37 -4.29 23.00 13.36
C ASN A 37 -5.40 22.13 13.99
N ALA A 38 -5.67 22.31 15.28
CA ALA A 38 -6.77 21.63 15.95
C ALA A 38 -8.13 22.00 15.33
N ASP A 39 -8.27 23.25 14.86
CA ASP A 39 -9.42 23.67 14.07
C ASP A 39 -9.16 23.41 12.57
N PRO A 40 -9.95 22.54 11.92
CA PRO A 40 -9.76 22.17 10.52
C PRO A 40 -9.95 23.34 9.54
N ASN A 41 -10.60 24.43 9.96
CA ASN A 41 -10.84 25.60 9.12
C ASN A 41 -9.63 26.54 9.04
N TYR A 42 -8.68 26.43 9.99
CA TYR A 42 -7.51 27.29 10.04
C TYR A 42 -6.25 26.54 9.59
N ARG A 43 -5.40 27.27 8.87
CA ARG A 43 -4.07 26.77 8.51
C ARG A 43 -3.15 26.83 9.72
N PHE A 44 -2.23 25.88 9.83
CA PHE A 44 -1.17 25.98 10.81
C PHE A 44 -0.28 27.19 10.46
N PRO A 45 0.03 28.06 11.43
CA PRO A 45 0.78 29.28 11.16
C PRO A 45 2.20 28.97 10.69
N GLN A 46 2.77 29.86 9.87
CA GLN A 46 4.20 29.80 9.58
C GLN A 46 4.98 30.12 10.85
N LEU A 47 5.70 29.13 11.36
CA LEU A 47 6.55 29.28 12.53
C LEU A 47 7.98 29.57 12.11
N ASN A 48 8.68 30.34 12.94
CA ASN A 48 10.12 30.50 12.81
C ASN A 48 10.82 29.13 12.99
N PRO A 49 11.67 28.70 12.04
CA PRO A 49 12.32 27.39 12.09
C PRO A 49 13.12 27.12 13.36
N PHE A 50 13.81 28.12 13.91
CA PHE A 50 14.62 27.96 15.13
C PHE A 50 13.75 27.79 16.37
N THR A 51 12.64 28.53 16.44
CA THR A 51 11.69 28.41 17.56
C THR A 51 11.05 27.04 17.57
N LEU A 52 10.67 26.55 16.40
CA LEU A 52 10.10 25.23 16.23
C LEU A 52 11.11 24.12 16.54
N GLN A 53 12.35 24.25 16.05
CA GLN A 53 13.42 23.30 16.37
C GLN A 53 13.68 23.24 17.88
N SER A 54 13.75 24.39 18.56
CA SER A 54 13.93 24.46 20.02
C SER A 54 12.77 23.81 20.76
N PHE A 55 11.53 24.09 20.33
CA PHE A 55 10.33 23.46 20.88
C PHE A 55 10.35 21.93 20.75
N ILE A 56 10.71 21.42 19.56
CA ILE A 56 10.79 19.98 19.30
C ILE A 56 11.89 19.34 20.16
N LYS A 57 13.07 19.95 20.25
CA LYS A 57 14.15 19.46 21.12
C LYS A 57 13.72 19.39 22.59
N ALA A 58 12.94 20.36 23.06
CA ALA A 58 12.45 20.41 24.43
C ALA A 58 11.32 19.40 24.73
N LYS A 59 10.52 19.01 23.73
CA LYS A 59 9.35 18.13 23.91
C LYS A 59 9.56 16.68 23.46
N ILE A 60 10.50 16.44 22.56
CA ILE A 60 10.75 15.14 21.95
C ILE A 60 12.15 14.67 22.34
N ASN A 61 12.22 13.68 23.22
CA ASN A 61 13.50 13.15 23.72
C ASN A 61 14.33 12.53 22.58
N ARG A 62 13.67 11.93 21.59
CA ARG A 62 14.31 11.29 20.42
C ARG A 62 14.24 12.17 19.17
N HIS A 63 14.37 13.48 19.33
CA HIS A 63 14.31 14.45 18.23
C HIS A 63 15.38 14.19 17.15
N ASN A 64 16.54 13.61 17.49
CA ASN A 64 17.58 13.24 16.53
C ASN A 64 17.17 12.11 15.59
N SER A 65 16.10 11.36 15.92
CA SER A 65 15.55 10.31 15.06
C SER A 65 14.55 10.83 14.03
N ILE A 66 14.28 12.15 14.02
CA ILE A 66 13.49 12.80 12.98
C ILE A 66 14.38 12.93 11.74
N GLN A 67 14.02 12.22 10.67
CA GLN A 67 14.77 12.23 9.42
C GLN A 67 14.43 13.43 8.55
N ASN A 68 13.15 13.83 8.55
CA ASN A 68 12.68 14.94 7.75
C ASN A 68 11.52 15.67 8.42
N MET A 69 11.40 16.95 8.10
CA MET A 69 10.31 17.82 8.51
C MET A 69 9.91 18.69 7.32
N THR A 70 8.65 18.60 6.90
CA THR A 70 8.15 19.36 5.74
C THR A 70 6.88 20.13 6.07
N PHE A 71 6.75 21.32 5.47
CA PHE A 71 5.54 22.11 5.53
C PHE A 71 4.77 21.97 4.22
N THR A 72 3.54 21.50 4.31
CA THR A 72 2.66 21.38 3.15
C THR A 72 2.08 22.75 2.77
N ARG A 73 1.73 22.93 1.50
CA ARG A 73 1.03 24.14 1.01
C ARG A 73 -0.32 24.40 1.69
N GLN A 74 -0.89 23.37 2.33
CA GLN A 74 -2.13 23.42 3.10
C GLN A 74 -1.94 23.92 4.54
N GLY A 75 -0.71 24.24 4.96
CA GLY A 75 -0.40 24.65 6.32
C GLY A 75 -0.52 23.47 7.29
N LYS A 76 0.17 22.37 6.96
CA LYS A 76 0.35 21.20 7.84
C LYS A 76 1.82 20.84 7.91
N ILE A 77 2.27 20.32 9.03
CA ILE A 77 3.63 19.83 9.22
C ILE A 77 3.62 18.31 9.08
N ILE A 78 4.57 17.76 8.33
CA ILE A 78 4.81 16.32 8.27
C ILE A 78 6.19 16.05 8.85
N PHE A 79 6.24 15.22 9.88
CA PHE A 79 7.46 14.65 10.43
C PHE A 79 7.63 13.22 9.94
N THR A 80 8.82 12.90 9.44
CA THR A 80 9.18 11.55 8.99
C THR A 80 10.22 10.99 9.94
N THR A 81 9.96 9.79 10.48
CA THR A 81 10.88 9.09 11.37
C THR A 81 10.74 7.58 11.24
N GLN A 82 11.86 6.87 11.35
CA GLN A 82 11.90 5.42 11.51
C GLN A 82 11.76 4.96 12.96
N ASP A 83 11.72 5.88 13.92
CA ASP A 83 11.66 5.54 15.33
C ASP A 83 10.21 5.62 15.84
N PRO A 84 9.62 4.49 16.29
CA PRO A 84 8.23 4.47 16.68
C PRO A 84 8.01 5.20 18.01
N VAL A 85 9.04 5.29 18.86
CA VAL A 85 8.97 6.07 20.10
C VAL A 85 8.94 7.55 19.77
N CYS A 86 9.76 8.00 18.82
CA CYS A 86 9.74 9.38 18.33
C CYS A 86 8.37 9.74 17.71
N ALA A 87 7.84 8.88 16.84
CA ALA A 87 6.50 9.06 16.26
C ALA A 87 5.40 9.11 17.32
N ALA A 88 5.45 8.22 18.32
CA ALA A 88 4.51 8.22 19.44
C ALA A 88 4.58 9.51 20.26
N GLN A 89 5.76 10.07 20.48
CA GLN A 89 5.94 11.35 21.16
C GLN A 89 5.36 12.51 20.34
N LEU A 90 5.57 12.51 19.02
CA LEU A 90 5.00 13.52 18.12
C LEU A 90 3.46 13.48 18.12
N LEU A 91 2.86 12.29 18.21
CA LEU A 91 1.41 12.13 18.31
C LEU A 91 0.81 12.66 19.61
N THR A 92 1.60 12.74 20.69
CA THR A 92 1.14 13.29 21.98
C THR A 92 1.18 14.81 22.05
N LEU A 93 1.64 15.50 21.01
CA LEU A 93 1.65 16.96 20.98
C LEU A 93 0.22 17.50 20.86
N GLU A 94 -0.24 18.21 21.89
CA GLU A 94 -1.51 18.94 21.86
C GLU A 94 -1.36 20.37 21.35
N LYS A 95 -0.15 20.92 21.47
CA LYS A 95 0.21 22.28 21.04
C LYS A 95 1.61 22.30 20.44
N VAL A 96 1.84 23.23 19.52
CA VAL A 96 3.16 23.53 18.94
C VAL A 96 3.38 25.04 19.00
N VAL A 97 4.39 25.50 19.74
CA VAL A 97 4.73 26.93 19.91
C VAL A 97 3.47 27.80 20.14
N ASN A 98 2.61 27.37 21.06
CA ASN A 98 1.33 28.00 21.45
C ASN A 98 0.11 27.78 20.52
N THR A 99 0.27 27.11 19.39
CA THR A 99 -0.87 26.77 18.51
C THR A 99 -1.43 25.40 18.88
N PRO A 100 -2.74 25.26 19.18
CA PRO A 100 -3.38 23.96 19.33
C PRO A 100 -3.32 23.14 18.05
N VAL A 101 -2.97 21.86 18.17
CA VAL A 101 -2.79 20.97 17.02
C VAL A 101 -3.61 19.71 17.12
N SER A 102 -3.95 19.17 15.94
CA SER A 102 -4.41 17.81 15.75
C SER A 102 -3.26 17.00 15.14
N THR A 103 -3.04 15.80 15.66
CA THR A 103 -1.98 14.90 15.20
C THR A 103 -2.60 13.64 14.61
N ASN A 104 -2.02 13.15 13.52
CA ASN A 104 -2.48 11.94 12.86
C ASN A 104 -1.30 11.26 12.14
N ILE A 105 -1.54 10.06 11.60
CA ILE A 105 -0.56 9.30 10.84
C ILE A 105 -1.02 9.17 9.40
N ILE A 106 -0.06 9.28 8.49
CA ILE A 106 -0.27 8.90 7.09
C ILE A 106 -0.03 7.40 6.97
N TRP A 107 -1.13 6.64 6.95
CA TRP A 107 -1.11 5.17 6.94
C TRP A 107 -0.69 4.55 5.60
N GLU A 108 -0.57 5.33 4.54
CA GLU A 108 -0.25 4.85 3.18
C GLU A 108 1.08 4.08 3.10
N ASN A 109 2.00 4.34 4.04
CA ASN A 109 3.31 3.68 4.14
C ASN A 109 3.40 2.65 5.28
N ILE A 110 2.31 2.39 6.01
CA ILE A 110 2.26 1.42 7.12
C ILE A 110 1.37 0.26 6.69
N THR A 111 1.91 -0.96 6.62
CA THR A 111 1.18 -2.09 6.03
C THR A 111 -0.11 -2.42 6.81
N SER A 112 -1.19 -2.75 6.10
CA SER A 112 -2.53 -2.98 6.68
C SER A 112 -2.60 -4.12 7.69
N ARG A 113 -1.59 -5.01 7.72
CA ARG A 113 -1.48 -6.13 8.65
C ARG A 113 -1.32 -5.69 10.12
N PHE A 114 -0.85 -4.46 10.36
CA PHE A 114 -0.69 -3.88 11.70
C PHE A 114 -1.98 -3.24 12.26
N LEU A 115 -2.88 -2.79 11.37
CA LEU A 115 -4.11 -2.07 11.75
C LEU A 115 -5.24 -3.00 12.23
N LEU A 116 -5.18 -4.30 11.88
CA LEU A 116 -6.26 -5.27 12.05
C LEU A 116 -5.93 -6.39 13.06
N TYR A 117 -4.98 -6.15 13.96
CA TYR A 117 -4.46 -7.22 14.83
C TYR A 117 -5.46 -7.68 15.91
N ASP A 118 -6.34 -6.79 16.37
CA ASP A 118 -7.31 -7.09 17.43
C ASP A 118 -8.72 -7.33 16.84
N ILE A 119 -8.90 -8.39 16.04
CA ILE A 119 -10.23 -8.99 15.87
C ILE A 119 -10.41 -9.90 17.08
N PRO A 120 -11.25 -9.55 18.08
CA PRO A 120 -11.37 -10.36 19.28
C PRO A 120 -11.91 -11.74 18.90
N THR A 121 -11.07 -12.76 19.06
CA THR A 121 -11.45 -14.16 18.83
C THR A 121 -12.37 -14.71 19.94
N THR A 122 -12.58 -13.90 20.99
CA THR A 122 -13.34 -14.24 22.20
C THR A 122 -14.80 -13.81 22.16
N VAL A 123 -15.24 -13.07 21.12
CA VAL A 123 -16.66 -13.05 20.82
C VAL A 123 -16.99 -14.42 20.27
N SER A 124 -17.76 -15.22 21.02
CA SER A 124 -18.41 -16.37 20.41
C SER A 124 -19.29 -15.82 19.29
N LEU A 125 -18.78 -15.85 18.06
CA LEU A 125 -19.61 -15.79 16.87
C LEU A 125 -20.56 -16.96 17.04
N SER A 126 -21.77 -16.67 17.51
CA SER A 126 -22.74 -17.68 17.90
C SER A 126 -22.94 -18.62 16.72
N LYS A 127 -22.33 -19.80 16.83
CA LYS A 127 -22.63 -21.10 16.20
C LYS A 127 -22.91 -21.16 14.69
N SER A 128 -22.60 -20.13 13.90
CA SER A 128 -22.82 -20.17 12.44
C SER A 128 -21.61 -19.79 11.58
N VAL A 129 -20.45 -19.47 12.18
CA VAL A 129 -19.24 -19.08 11.42
C VAL A 129 -18.08 -20.02 11.72
N THR A 130 -18.30 -21.32 11.63
CA THR A 130 -17.19 -22.26 11.43
C THR A 130 -16.67 -22.08 10.00
N ASN A 131 -15.42 -21.60 9.87
CA ASN A 131 -14.60 -21.54 8.65
C ASN A 131 -14.82 -20.39 7.65
N GLN A 132 -14.98 -19.14 8.09
CA GLN A 132 -14.65 -18.02 7.19
C GLN A 132 -13.18 -17.64 7.34
N ARG A 133 -12.35 -18.16 6.41
CA ARG A 133 -11.01 -17.63 6.17
C ARG A 133 -11.13 -16.13 5.94
N ILE A 134 -10.39 -15.33 6.69
CA ILE A 134 -10.20 -13.90 6.37
C ILE A 134 -9.54 -13.87 4.99
N GLN A 135 -10.32 -13.61 3.95
CA GLN A 135 -9.77 -13.37 2.62
C GLN A 135 -9.17 -11.96 2.64
N SER A 136 -7.87 -11.87 2.36
CA SER A 136 -7.25 -10.57 2.10
C SER A 136 -8.05 -9.86 1.01
N PHE A 137 -8.42 -8.60 1.25
CA PHE A 137 -9.07 -7.79 0.24
C PHE A 137 -8.09 -7.53 -0.90
N ILE A 138 -8.33 -8.18 -2.04
CA ILE A 138 -7.53 -7.98 -3.25
C ILE A 138 -8.21 -6.90 -4.07
N ASP A 139 -7.52 -5.76 -4.20
CA ASP A 139 -7.97 -4.67 -5.06
C ASP A 139 -8.14 -5.13 -6.51
N ARG A 140 -9.06 -4.48 -7.23
CA ARG A 140 -9.24 -4.73 -8.66
C ARG A 140 -8.10 -4.09 -9.46
N PRO A 141 -7.68 -4.70 -10.59
CA PRO A 141 -6.72 -4.07 -11.48
C PRO A 141 -7.15 -2.68 -11.91
N ARG A 142 -6.35 -1.68 -11.56
CA ARG A 142 -6.61 -0.31 -11.98
C ARG A 142 -6.30 -0.16 -13.46
N GLN A 143 -7.32 0.15 -14.24
CA GLN A 143 -7.19 0.43 -15.68
C GLN A 143 -7.19 1.94 -15.93
N CYS A 144 -6.34 2.38 -16.85
CA CYS A 144 -6.41 3.73 -17.38
C CYS A 144 -7.78 3.95 -18.05
N THR A 145 -8.47 5.02 -17.69
CA THR A 145 -9.80 5.32 -18.26
C THR A 145 -9.74 5.87 -19.69
N LYS A 146 -8.57 6.26 -20.18
CA LYS A 146 -8.38 6.75 -21.56
C LYS A 146 -8.03 5.61 -22.52
N CYS A 147 -6.99 4.84 -22.20
CA CYS A 147 -6.45 3.80 -23.08
C CYS A 147 -6.58 2.37 -22.55
N TYR A 148 -7.19 2.19 -21.37
CA TYR A 148 -7.42 0.89 -20.71
C TYR A 148 -6.18 0.03 -20.42
N SER A 149 -4.99 0.61 -20.55
CA SER A 149 -3.76 -0.03 -20.11
C SER A 149 -3.75 -0.19 -18.59
N PHE A 150 -3.19 -1.30 -18.12
CA PHE A 150 -2.93 -1.56 -16.70
C PHE A 150 -1.58 -0.99 -16.22
N MET A 151 -0.77 -0.41 -17.10
CA MET A 151 0.61 -0.01 -16.78
C MET A 151 0.73 1.35 -16.11
N HIS A 152 -0.27 2.23 -16.25
CA HIS A 152 -0.20 3.58 -15.75
C HIS A 152 -1.57 4.11 -15.31
N PRO A 153 -1.62 5.07 -14.36
CA PRO A 153 -2.87 5.73 -13.98
C PRO A 153 -3.31 6.74 -15.05
N SER A 154 -4.62 7.00 -15.15
CA SER A 154 -5.18 7.93 -16.16
C SER A 154 -4.55 9.32 -16.18
N ARG A 155 -4.05 9.80 -15.02
CA ARG A 155 -3.46 11.14 -14.87
C ARG A 155 -2.16 11.36 -15.65
N VAL A 156 -1.39 10.31 -15.91
CA VAL A 156 -0.15 10.37 -16.71
C VAL A 156 -0.35 9.87 -18.13
N CYS A 157 -1.61 9.62 -18.53
CA CYS A 157 -1.91 9.10 -19.86
C CYS A 157 -2.01 10.24 -20.88
N GLU A 158 -1.11 10.20 -21.85
CA GLU A 158 -1.05 11.12 -23.00
C GLU A 158 -1.87 10.62 -24.20
N LYS A 159 -2.37 9.38 -24.15
CA LYS A 159 -3.17 8.81 -25.24
C LYS A 159 -4.56 9.42 -25.28
N THR A 160 -5.10 9.53 -26.49
CA THR A 160 -6.50 9.89 -26.74
C THR A 160 -7.44 8.83 -26.15
N PRO A 161 -8.60 9.22 -25.59
CA PRO A 161 -9.61 8.27 -25.13
C PRO A 161 -10.12 7.40 -26.27
N VAL A 162 -10.17 6.09 -26.04
CA VAL A 162 -10.72 5.11 -26.99
C VAL A 162 -11.98 4.47 -26.42
N CYS A 163 -12.77 3.83 -27.28
CA CYS A 163 -13.95 3.09 -26.88
C CYS A 163 -13.57 1.80 -26.14
N HIS A 164 -14.21 1.52 -24.99
CA HIS A 164 -13.96 0.28 -24.24
C HIS A 164 -14.42 -0.97 -24.99
N SER A 165 -15.40 -0.85 -25.90
CA SER A 165 -15.98 -1.96 -26.65
C SER A 165 -15.10 -2.39 -27.81
N CYS A 166 -14.65 -1.46 -28.66
CA CYS A 166 -13.93 -1.77 -29.91
C CYS A 166 -12.50 -1.24 -29.98
N GLY A 167 -12.07 -0.40 -29.03
CA GLY A 167 -10.70 0.11 -28.96
C GLY A 167 -10.36 1.23 -29.94
N THR A 168 -11.32 1.73 -30.72
CA THR A 168 -11.12 2.84 -31.66
C THR A 168 -11.66 4.16 -31.10
N ILE A 169 -11.26 5.27 -31.71
CA ILE A 169 -11.74 6.61 -31.36
C ILE A 169 -13.01 6.87 -32.15
N HIS A 170 -14.14 7.04 -31.47
CA HIS A 170 -15.39 7.46 -32.07
C HIS A 170 -16.28 8.14 -31.02
N SER A 171 -17.31 8.84 -31.49
CA SER A 171 -18.36 9.44 -30.65
C SER A 171 -19.68 8.67 -30.84
N GLY A 172 -20.54 8.68 -29.83
CA GLY A 172 -21.85 8.02 -29.91
C GLY A 172 -21.82 6.50 -29.74
N ILE A 173 -22.90 5.84 -30.15
CA ILE A 173 -23.12 4.40 -29.93
C ILE A 173 -22.11 3.59 -30.76
N CYS A 174 -21.42 2.66 -30.10
CA CYS A 174 -20.48 1.76 -30.77
C CYS A 174 -21.23 0.70 -31.57
N GLN A 175 -21.06 0.68 -32.89
CA GLN A 175 -21.62 -0.33 -33.79
C GLN A 175 -20.59 -1.37 -34.27
N VAL A 176 -19.34 -1.24 -33.83
CA VAL A 176 -18.25 -2.14 -34.22
C VAL A 176 -18.25 -3.37 -33.30
N PRO A 177 -17.96 -4.57 -33.81
CA PRO A 177 -17.74 -5.75 -32.98
C PRO A 177 -16.76 -5.48 -31.83
N GLN A 178 -16.97 -6.16 -30.71
CA GLN A 178 -16.12 -5.97 -29.54
C GLN A 178 -14.69 -6.46 -29.82
N LYS A 179 -13.71 -5.65 -29.42
CA LYS A 179 -12.29 -5.96 -29.55
C LYS A 179 -11.51 -5.36 -28.38
N CYS A 180 -10.81 -6.22 -27.67
CA CYS A 180 -10.05 -5.82 -26.49
C CYS A 180 -8.73 -5.15 -26.88
N VAL A 181 -8.48 -3.92 -26.43
CA VAL A 181 -7.21 -3.20 -26.74
C VAL A 181 -5.98 -3.86 -26.13
N ASN A 182 -6.19 -4.62 -25.05
CA ASN A 182 -5.10 -5.24 -24.31
C ASN A 182 -4.69 -6.57 -24.96
N CYS A 183 -5.63 -7.51 -25.15
CA CYS A 183 -5.31 -8.86 -25.64
C CYS A 183 -5.77 -9.13 -27.08
N GLN A 184 -6.39 -8.16 -27.75
CA GLN A 184 -6.91 -8.27 -29.13
C GLN A 184 -8.01 -9.33 -29.34
N GLY A 185 -8.64 -9.83 -28.27
CA GLY A 185 -9.72 -10.81 -28.35
C GLY A 185 -11.11 -10.19 -28.56
N ASP A 186 -12.08 -11.04 -28.92
CA ASP A 186 -13.47 -10.65 -29.26
C ASP A 186 -14.33 -10.40 -28.02
N HIS A 187 -13.91 -9.44 -27.19
CA HIS A 187 -14.63 -9.00 -26.01
C HIS A 187 -14.29 -7.54 -25.67
N SER A 188 -15.16 -6.87 -24.92
CA SER A 188 -14.87 -5.53 -24.41
C SER A 188 -13.65 -5.53 -23.47
N THR A 189 -12.87 -4.47 -23.50
CA THR A 189 -11.66 -4.29 -22.71
C THR A 189 -11.87 -4.35 -21.18
N THR A 190 -13.11 -4.12 -20.71
CA THR A 190 -13.49 -4.22 -19.30
C THR A 190 -13.88 -5.65 -18.87
N SER A 191 -13.82 -6.61 -19.78
CA SER A 191 -14.15 -8.02 -19.49
C SER A 191 -13.18 -8.61 -18.47
N LYS A 192 -13.74 -9.22 -17.42
CA LYS A 192 -12.97 -9.97 -16.41
C LYS A 192 -12.42 -11.29 -16.94
N GLY A 193 -12.92 -11.77 -18.08
CA GLY A 193 -12.41 -12.95 -18.78
C GLY A 193 -11.17 -12.66 -19.63
N CYS A 194 -10.73 -11.40 -19.75
CA CYS A 194 -9.55 -11.06 -20.52
C CYS A 194 -8.30 -11.71 -19.90
N PRO A 195 -7.46 -12.44 -20.68
CA PRO A 195 -6.24 -13.07 -20.16
C PRO A 195 -5.28 -12.08 -19.49
N LEU A 196 -5.23 -10.84 -19.98
CA LEU A 196 -4.40 -9.80 -19.38
C LEU A 196 -5.01 -9.24 -18.10
N TYR A 197 -6.34 -9.15 -18.00
CA TYR A 197 -7.00 -8.80 -16.74
C TYR A 197 -6.73 -9.86 -15.67
N ILE A 198 -6.88 -11.14 -16.02
CA ILE A 198 -6.60 -12.28 -15.13
C ILE A 198 -5.14 -12.24 -14.68
N LYS A 199 -4.20 -12.02 -15.61
CA LYS A 199 -2.78 -11.85 -15.27
C LYS A 199 -2.56 -10.74 -14.25
N GLU A 200 -3.14 -9.56 -14.44
CA GLU A 200 -3.01 -8.45 -13.50
C GLU A 200 -3.64 -8.77 -12.14
N GLN A 201 -4.80 -9.42 -12.14
CA GLN A 201 -5.47 -9.86 -10.91
C GLN A 201 -4.58 -10.82 -10.11
N ASN A 202 -3.95 -11.80 -10.77
CA ASN A 202 -3.01 -12.72 -10.12
C ASN A 202 -1.77 -11.98 -9.58
N ILE A 203 -1.29 -10.95 -10.26
CA ILE A 203 -0.18 -10.12 -9.76
C ILE A 203 -0.59 -9.36 -8.49
N MET A 204 -1.79 -8.78 -8.42
CA MET A 204 -2.26 -8.13 -7.18
C MET A 204 -2.53 -9.13 -6.06
N GLU A 205 -2.99 -10.32 -6.40
CA GLU A 205 -3.17 -11.40 -5.45
C GLU A 205 -1.81 -11.85 -4.87
N LEU A 206 -0.79 -12.03 -5.71
CA LEU A 206 0.58 -12.34 -5.30
C LEU A 206 1.16 -11.21 -4.44
N LYS A 207 0.93 -9.96 -4.84
CA LYS A 207 1.32 -8.76 -4.09
C LYS A 207 0.71 -8.77 -2.69
N CYS A 208 -0.60 -8.99 -2.60
CA CYS A 208 -1.35 -8.97 -1.36
C CYS A 208 -0.96 -10.12 -0.41
N ARG A 209 -0.73 -11.32 -0.95
CA ARG A 209 -0.35 -12.49 -0.14
C ARG A 209 1.06 -12.40 0.42
N ASN A 210 2.00 -11.85 -0.35
CA ASN A 210 3.42 -11.87 -0.01
C ASN A 210 3.96 -10.50 0.43
N HIS A 211 3.10 -9.50 0.62
CA HIS A 211 3.48 -8.15 1.09
C HIS A 211 4.53 -7.47 0.21
N LEU A 212 4.39 -7.66 -1.11
CA LEU A 212 5.35 -7.16 -2.09
C LEU A 212 4.95 -5.77 -2.60
N THR A 213 5.91 -5.04 -3.16
CA THR A 213 5.59 -3.95 -4.06
C THR A 213 4.97 -4.48 -5.36
N THR A 214 4.23 -3.64 -6.08
CA THR A 214 3.65 -4.01 -7.38
C THR A 214 4.73 -4.42 -8.38
N ALA A 215 5.91 -3.79 -8.32
CA ALA A 215 7.03 -4.10 -9.21
C ALA A 215 7.64 -5.48 -8.91
N GLU A 216 7.84 -5.82 -7.64
CA GLU A 216 8.35 -7.13 -7.22
C GLU A 216 7.37 -8.25 -7.55
N ALA A 217 6.07 -8.08 -7.23
CA ALA A 217 5.04 -9.06 -7.57
C ALA A 217 5.02 -9.33 -9.08
N ARG A 218 5.12 -8.27 -9.90
CA ARG A 218 5.20 -8.39 -11.36
C ARG A 218 6.47 -9.10 -11.83
N ARG A 219 7.63 -8.83 -11.22
CA ARG A 219 8.90 -9.51 -11.52
C ARG A 219 8.79 -11.01 -11.21
N ILE A 220 8.34 -11.36 -10.00
CA ILE A 220 8.20 -12.75 -9.54
C ILE A 220 7.17 -13.51 -10.40
N TYR A 221 6.02 -12.90 -10.70
CA TYR A 221 5.01 -13.51 -11.56
C TYR A 221 5.55 -13.79 -12.97
N ASN A 222 6.29 -12.84 -13.55
CA ASN A 222 6.89 -13.02 -14.87
C ASN A 222 8.08 -13.99 -14.86
N GLN A 223 8.80 -14.15 -13.75
CA GLN A 223 9.89 -15.12 -13.58
C GLN A 223 9.37 -16.54 -13.39
N SER A 224 8.35 -16.73 -12.55
CA SER A 224 7.68 -18.03 -12.37
C SER A 224 6.97 -18.51 -13.64
N ALA A 225 6.48 -17.59 -14.48
CA ALA A 225 5.99 -17.93 -15.82
C ALA A 225 7.11 -18.29 -16.82
N LYS A 226 8.38 -18.02 -16.49
CA LYS A 226 9.57 -18.29 -17.30
C LYS A 226 10.42 -19.42 -16.71
N VAL A 227 9.82 -20.48 -16.15
CA VAL A 227 10.59 -21.70 -15.84
C VAL A 227 11.14 -22.23 -17.16
N ASN A 228 12.38 -21.87 -17.42
CA ASN A 228 13.13 -22.19 -18.62
C ASN A 228 13.82 -23.53 -18.39
N TYR A 229 13.77 -24.39 -19.41
CA TYR A 229 14.29 -25.77 -19.43
C TYR A 229 15.66 -25.91 -18.74
N ALA A 230 16.56 -24.94 -18.90
CA ALA A 230 17.88 -24.90 -18.28
C ALA A 230 17.87 -24.92 -16.72
N SER A 231 16.85 -24.36 -16.09
CA SER A 231 16.69 -24.32 -14.62
C SER A 231 16.29 -25.68 -14.06
N ALA A 232 15.47 -26.45 -14.80
CA ALA A 232 15.09 -27.82 -14.45
C ALA A 232 16.28 -28.79 -14.62
N VAL A 233 17.09 -28.63 -15.67
CA VAL A 233 18.28 -29.46 -15.90
C VAL A 233 19.33 -29.28 -14.79
N LYS A 234 19.54 -28.05 -14.29
CA LYS A 234 20.48 -27.79 -13.18
C LYS A 234 20.04 -28.40 -11.85
N ALA A 235 18.73 -28.52 -11.60
CA ALA A 235 18.20 -29.12 -10.39
C ALA A 235 18.33 -30.67 -10.36
N HIS A 236 18.60 -31.29 -11.51
CA HIS A 236 18.77 -32.74 -11.65
C HIS A 236 20.21 -33.17 -11.99
N ALA A 237 21.19 -32.26 -11.90
CA ALA A 237 22.59 -32.64 -12.05
C ALA A 237 23.00 -33.56 -10.88
N PRO A 238 23.58 -34.75 -11.15
CA PRO A 238 24.08 -35.61 -10.08
C PRO A 238 25.21 -34.90 -9.32
N ILE A 239 25.13 -34.90 -7.99
CA ILE A 239 26.25 -34.52 -7.13
C ILE A 239 27.29 -35.64 -7.23
N ASN A 240 28.32 -35.43 -8.05
CA ASN A 240 29.51 -36.28 -8.01
C ASN A 240 30.49 -35.68 -6.99
N ASP A 241 30.23 -35.90 -5.70
CA ASP A 241 31.27 -35.86 -4.69
C ASP A 241 31.85 -37.28 -4.58
N ILE A 242 32.97 -37.54 -5.27
CA ILE A 242 33.83 -38.67 -4.92
C ILE A 242 34.94 -38.13 -4.03
N GLU A 243 34.66 -38.29 -2.73
CA GLU A 243 35.57 -38.57 -1.63
C GLU A 243 37.08 -38.59 -1.98
N GLY A 244 37.78 -37.55 -1.54
CA GLY A 244 39.13 -37.73 -1.05
C GLY A 244 39.07 -38.35 0.35
N GLN A 245 39.46 -39.62 0.48
CA GLN A 245 40.23 -40.20 1.58
C GLN A 245 40.16 -41.73 1.54
N ILE A 246 41.17 -42.37 0.93
CA ILE A 246 41.63 -43.68 1.37
C ILE A 246 43.07 -43.48 1.87
N ASN A 247 43.23 -43.70 3.15
CA ASN A 247 44.43 -43.46 3.95
C ASN A 247 45.29 -44.74 4.02
N GLY A 248 46.63 -44.60 4.09
CA GLY A 248 47.50 -45.53 4.82
C GLY A 248 48.45 -46.43 4.03
N LYS A 249 49.68 -45.95 3.79
CA LYS A 249 50.96 -46.45 4.35
C LYS A 249 52.15 -45.74 3.74
#